data_AF-A0A1A3QYL3-F1
#
_entry.id   AF-A0A1A3QYL3-F1
#
_cell.length_a   1.000
_cell.length_b   1.000
_cell.length_c   1.000
_cell.angle_alpha   90.00
_cell.angle_beta   90.00
_cell.angle_gamma   90.00
#
_symmetry.space_group_name_H-M   'P 1'
#
loop_
_entity.id
_entity.type
_entity.pdbx_description
1 polymer ?
#
loop_
_entity_poly.entity_id
_entity_poly.type
_entity_poly.pdbx_seq_one_letter_code
_entity_poly.pdbx_strand_id
1 'polypeptide(L)' 'MRLAHGDHVPPPPPPVPDVINSLRASAEAASRLVTTESGYRAGLLASIAASCTASATVALVPGGPSI' A
#
# COMPACT_ATOMS: atom_id res chain seq x y z
N MET A 1 -16.94 9.56 7.66
CA MET A 1 -16.73 9.01 6.30
C MET A 1 -16.08 7.65 6.43
N ARG A 2 -16.90 6.64 6.74
CA ARG A 2 -16.53 5.24 6.94
C ARG A 2 -17.27 4.48 5.86
N LEU A 3 -16.59 4.03 4.81
CA LEU A 3 -17.21 3.22 3.78
C LEU A 3 -17.45 1.82 4.33
N ALA A 4 -18.66 1.33 4.07
CA ALA A 4 -19.16 0.00 4.36
C ALA A 4 -18.08 -1.09 4.19
N HIS A 5 -17.66 -1.70 5.30
CA HIS A 5 -16.84 -2.91 5.27
C HIS A 5 -17.76 -4.12 5.06
N GLY A 6 -18.37 -4.16 3.86
CA GLY A 6 -19.46 -5.04 3.49
C GLY A 6 -19.31 -6.46 4.02
N ASP A 7 -20.44 -6.98 4.47
CA ASP A 7 -20.69 -8.33 4.99
C ASP A 7 -20.43 -9.40 3.92
N HIS A 8 -19.18 -9.54 3.47
CA HIS A 8 -18.77 -10.55 2.51
C HIS A 8 -17.87 -11.55 3.23
N VAL A 9 -18.15 -12.86 3.04
CA VAL A 9 -17.21 -13.91 3.46
C VAL A 9 -15.86 -13.61 2.81
N PRO A 10 -14.79 -13.34 3.58
CA PRO A 10 -13.54 -12.92 2.98
C PRO A 10 -13.04 -14.08 2.10
N PRO A 11 -12.67 -13.80 0.83
CA PRO A 11 -11.97 -14.79 0.05
C PRO A 11 -10.68 -15.20 0.78
N PRO A 12 -10.12 -16.38 0.49
CA PRO A 12 -8.86 -16.80 1.10
C PRO A 12 -7.83 -15.67 0.99
N PRO A 13 -7.02 -15.46 2.05
CA PRO A 13 -6.09 -14.35 2.09
C PRO A 13 -5.14 -14.41 0.89
N PRO A 14 -4.87 -13.26 0.24
CA PRO A 14 -3.96 -13.22 -0.89
C PRO A 14 -2.55 -13.62 -0.42
N PRO A 15 -1.75 -14.26 -1.29
CA PRO A 15 -0.40 -14.60 -0.94
C PRO A 15 0.44 -13.31 -0.79
N VAL A 16 1.42 -13.35 0.10
CA VAL A 16 2.34 -12.23 0.39
C VAL A 16 2.91 -11.55 -0.86
N PRO A 17 3.39 -12.26 -1.91
CA PRO A 17 3.87 -11.59 -3.13
C PRO A 17 2.82 -10.72 -3.83
N ASP A 18 1.54 -11.11 -3.82
CA ASP A 18 0.46 -10.30 -4.41
C ASP A 18 0.19 -9.03 -3.58
N VAL A 19 0.31 -9.12 -2.26
CA VAL A 19 0.22 -7.95 -1.37
C VAL A 19 1.38 -6.99 -1.62
N ILE A 20 2.61 -7.50 -1.73
CA ILE A 20 3.80 -6.70 -2.04
C ILE A 20 3.63 -6.01 -3.40
N ASN A 21 3.19 -6.74 -4.42
CA ASN A 21 2.95 -6.18 -5.75
C ASN A 21 1.89 -5.08 -5.72
N SER A 22 0.80 -5.29 -5.00
CA SER A 22 -0.28 -4.30 -4.84
C SER A 22 0.21 -3.03 -4.14
N LEU A 23 1.03 -3.16 -3.08
CA LEU A 23 1.65 -2.02 -2.40
C LEU A 23 2.60 -1.25 -3.31
N ARG A 24 3.42 -1.95 -4.10
CA ARG A 24 4.32 -1.32 -5.08
C ARG A 24 3.56 -0.57 -6.16
N ALA A 25 2.50 -1.15 -6.71
CA ALA A 25 1.63 -0.50 -7.68
C ALA A 25 0.98 0.78 -7.09
N SER A 26 0.55 0.72 -5.83
CA SER A 26 -0.02 1.86 -5.11
C SER A 26 1.00 2.98 -4.89
N ALA A 27 2.23 2.62 -4.50
CA ALA A 27 3.32 3.57 -4.33
C ALA A 27 3.68 4.24 -5.66
N GLU A 28 3.78 3.49 -6.76
CA GLU A 28 4.09 4.07 -8.07
C GLU A 28 2.97 5.00 -8.57
N ALA A 29 1.71 4.62 -8.40
CA ALA A 29 0.58 5.49 -8.74
C ALA A 29 0.64 6.81 -7.96
N ALA A 30 0.87 6.75 -6.64
CA ALA A 30 1.03 7.94 -5.81
C ALA A 30 2.24 8.79 -6.23
N SER A 31 3.39 8.16 -6.55
CA SER A 31 4.58 8.86 -7.04
C SER A 31 4.34 9.57 -8.38
N ARG A 32 3.56 8.98 -9.29
CA ARG A 32 3.17 9.64 -10.55
C ARG A 32 2.31 10.87 -10.27
N LEU A 33 1.34 10.75 -9.36
CA LEU A 33 0.45 11.87 -8.99
C LEU A 33 1.20 13.01 -8.26
N VAL A 34 2.25 12.71 -7.49
CA VAL A 34 3.12 13.76 -6.89
C VAL A 34 3.69 14.70 -7.94
N THR A 35 4.02 14.19 -9.15
CA THR A 35 4.60 15.03 -10.22
C THR A 35 3.60 16.00 -10.83
N THR A 36 2.29 15.77 -10.65
CA THR A 36 1.21 16.60 -11.21
C THR A 36 0.53 17.48 -10.18
N GLU A 37 0.73 17.21 -8.88
CA GLU A 37 0.17 17.97 -7.77
C GLU A 37 1.23 18.86 -7.11
N SER A 38 0.82 19.83 -6.28
CA SER A 38 1.73 20.70 -5.54
C SER A 38 1.27 20.94 -4.10
N GLY A 39 2.17 21.50 -3.28
CA GLY A 39 1.88 21.87 -1.89
C GLY A 39 1.47 20.68 -1.03
N TYR A 40 0.44 20.89 -0.20
CA TYR A 40 -0.02 19.89 0.78
C TYR A 40 -0.41 18.55 0.14
N ARG A 41 -1.02 18.56 -1.06
CA ARG A 41 -1.42 17.34 -1.75
C ARG A 41 -0.24 16.50 -2.22
N ALA A 42 0.79 17.14 -2.79
CA ALA A 42 2.02 16.46 -3.14
C ALA A 42 2.70 15.84 -1.91
N GLY A 43 2.71 16.56 -0.77
CA GLY A 43 3.22 16.05 0.50
C GLY A 43 2.45 14.83 1.02
N LEU A 44 1.11 14.85 0.95
CA LEU A 44 0.29 13.71 1.34
C LEU A 44 0.53 12.48 0.45
N LEU A 45 0.57 12.67 -0.87
CA LEU A 45 0.83 11.58 -1.81
C LEU A 45 2.23 10.99 -1.63
N ALA A 46 3.23 11.83 -1.36
CA ALA A 46 4.58 11.37 -1.04
C ALA A 46 4.62 10.53 0.25
N SER A 47 3.88 10.94 1.28
CA SER A 47 3.76 10.17 2.53
C SER A 47 3.13 8.80 2.29
N ILE A 48 2.05 8.74 1.48
CA ILE A 48 1.40 7.48 1.11
C ILE A 48 2.38 6.56 0.37
N ALA A 49 3.09 7.07 -0.63
CA ALA A 49 4.09 6.30 -1.38
C ALA A 49 5.20 5.75 -0.46
N ALA A 50 5.66 6.57 0.49
CA ALA A 50 6.68 6.17 1.47
C ALA A 50 6.16 5.06 2.41
N SER A 51 4.95 5.19 2.95
CA SER A 51 4.34 4.16 3.79
C SER A 51 4.14 2.84 3.05
N CYS A 52 3.63 2.88 1.81
CA CYS A 52 3.45 1.68 0.99
C CYS A 52 4.80 0.99 0.70
N THR A 53 5.84 1.78 0.41
CA THR A 53 7.19 1.26 0.17
C THR A 53 7.76 0.61 1.44
N ALA A 54 7.63 1.26 2.60
CA ALA A 54 8.09 0.72 3.87
C ALA A 54 7.37 -0.58 4.24
N SER A 55 6.04 -0.68 4.01
CA SER A 55 5.29 -1.91 4.22
C SER A 55 5.77 -3.03 3.30
N ALA A 56 6.05 -2.73 2.03
CA ALA A 56 6.54 -3.71 1.06
C ALA A 56 7.98 -4.19 1.35
N THR A 57 8.82 -3.38 1.99
CA THR A 57 10.25 -3.69 2.22
C THR A 57 10.57 -4.21 3.61
N VAL A 58 9.89 -3.71 4.65
CA VAL A 58 10.20 -4.03 6.06
C VAL A 58 9.14 -4.92 6.70
N ALA A 59 7.87 -4.65 6.43
CA ALA A 59 6.78 -5.38 7.10
C ALA A 59 6.46 -6.72 6.43
N LEU A 60 6.74 -6.85 5.13
CA LEU A 60 6.37 -8.02 4.32
C LEU A 60 7.57 -8.75 3.72
N VAL A 61 8.80 -8.46 4.16
CA VAL A 61 9.98 -9.18 3.66
C VAL A 61 9.73 -10.69 3.85
N PRO A 62 9.81 -11.52 2.79
CA PRO A 62 9.56 -12.95 2.91
C PRO A 62 10.75 -13.58 3.65
N GLY A 63 10.64 -13.67 4.98
CA GLY A 63 11.76 -14.12 5.80
C GLY A 63 11.56 -13.92 7.30
N GLY A 64 10.47 -14.44 7.86
CA GLY A 64 10.36 -14.63 9.29
C GLY A 64 9.44 -15.81 9.59
N PRO A 65 9.86 -16.84 10.34
CA PRO A 65 8.92 -17.84 10.83
C PRO A 65 7.86 -17.10 11.65
N SER A 66 6.59 -17.37 11.33
CA SER A 66 5.51 -17.06 12.24
C SER A 66 5.71 -17.95 13.48
N ILE A 67 6.48 -17.46 14.45
CA ILE A 67 6.55 -18.03 15.80
C ILE A 67 5.23 -17.76 16.51
#